data_AF-C0LEH3-F1
#
_entry.id   AF-C0LEH3-F1
#
_cell.length_a   1.000
_cell.length_b   1.000
_cell.length_c   1.000
_cell.angle_alpha   90.00
_cell.angle_beta   90.00
_cell.angle_gamma   90.00
#
_symmetry.space_group_name_H-M   'P 1'
#
loop_
_entity.id
_entity.type
_entity.pdbx_description
1 polymer ?
#
loop_
_entity_poly.entity_id
_entity_poly.type
_entity_poly.pdbx_seq_one_letter_code
_entity_poly.pdbx_strand_id
1 'polypeptide(L)'
;MSIREENEKHVDRVLNQISVRLESLTVSAPKLSDLSTLRENMLRLLGEASDLEITASGLRLRLDIENEQIRSLEYQLGNLQKLVEEGKACLRSGEPVRPECGMAPALLPEVQNELVAAQQVAAATRSELSACQHQIDLCNANVSRAAEEAYLSAHLAYVSTLLRESMDLAAMAGAKVNSGAATVTLDRRLGLLFQNQGMVMALKNYQGERR
;
A
#
# COMPACT_ATOMS: atom_id res chain seq x y z
N MET A 1 8.34 -17.48 -12.91
CA MET A 1 8.07 -16.03 -13.01
C MET A 1 8.85 -15.39 -11.88
N SER A 2 9.73 -14.44 -12.17
CA SER A 2 10.55 -13.79 -11.15
C SER A 2 9.73 -12.76 -10.37
N ILE A 3 10.01 -12.53 -9.09
CA ILE A 3 9.34 -11.51 -8.25
C ILE A 3 9.37 -10.14 -8.93
N ARG A 4 10.49 -9.83 -9.60
CA ARG A 4 10.63 -8.61 -10.40
C ARG A 4 9.62 -8.52 -11.55
N GLU A 5 9.39 -9.61 -12.27
CA GLU A 5 8.41 -9.64 -13.37
C GLU A 5 6.98 -9.48 -12.85
N GLU A 6 6.70 -9.98 -11.65
CA GLU A 6 5.41 -9.84 -11.00
C GLU A 6 5.16 -8.40 -10.54
N ASN A 7 6.17 -7.75 -9.96
CA ASN A 7 6.13 -6.34 -9.60
C ASN A 7 5.92 -5.45 -10.83
N GLU A 8 6.64 -5.71 -11.92
CA GLU A 8 6.45 -5.01 -13.21
C GLU A 8 5.02 -5.15 -13.72
N LYS A 9 4.47 -6.37 -13.75
CA LYS A 9 3.06 -6.60 -14.13
C LYS A 9 2.07 -5.93 -13.20
N HIS A 10 2.36 -5.86 -11.91
CA HIS A 10 1.49 -5.17 -10.95
C HIS A 10 1.47 -3.67 -11.23
N VAL A 11 2.62 -3.02 -11.34
CA VAL A 11 2.73 -1.58 -11.63
C VAL A 11 2.08 -1.26 -12.97
N ASP A 12 2.34 -2.04 -14.01
CA ASP A 12 1.76 -1.80 -15.34
C ASP A 12 0.22 -1.93 -15.31
N ARG A 13 -0.33 -2.84 -14.50
CA ARG A 13 -1.79 -2.94 -14.28
C ARG A 13 -2.35 -1.71 -13.56
N VAL A 14 -1.68 -1.24 -12.50
CA VAL A 14 -2.11 -0.04 -11.75
C VAL A 14 -2.09 1.19 -12.65
N LEU A 15 -1.00 1.40 -13.40
CA LEU A 15 -0.90 2.52 -14.34
C LEU A 15 -1.96 2.45 -15.43
N ASN A 16 -2.24 1.25 -15.96
CA ASN A 16 -3.30 1.08 -16.95
C ASN A 16 -4.69 1.38 -16.36
N GLN A 17 -4.96 0.99 -15.12
CA GLN A 17 -6.22 1.35 -14.45
C GLN A 17 -6.37 2.87 -14.27
N ILE A 18 -5.29 3.56 -13.92
CA ILE A 18 -5.29 5.03 -13.85
C ILE A 18 -5.59 5.61 -15.23
N SER A 19 -4.91 5.16 -16.29
CA SER A 19 -5.14 5.62 -17.66
C SER A 19 -6.60 5.43 -18.10
N VAL A 20 -7.16 4.23 -17.90
CA VAL A 20 -8.58 3.95 -18.23
C VAL A 20 -9.54 4.85 -17.44
N ARG A 21 -9.25 5.13 -16.16
CA ARG A 21 -10.06 6.04 -15.34
C ARG A 21 -9.93 7.51 -15.77
N LEU A 22 -8.82 7.90 -16.37
CA LEU A 22 -8.62 9.25 -16.92
C LEU A 22 -9.29 9.39 -18.29
N GLU A 23 -9.22 8.36 -19.12
CA GLU A 23 -9.91 8.28 -20.42
C GLU A 23 -11.43 8.31 -20.28
N SER A 24 -11.99 7.70 -19.23
CA SER A 24 -13.45 7.73 -19.03
C SER A 24 -14.01 9.13 -18.72
N LEU A 25 -13.16 10.07 -18.31
CA LEU A 25 -13.58 11.43 -18.01
C LEU A 25 -13.80 12.26 -19.28
N THR A 26 -13.17 11.91 -20.42
CA THR A 26 -13.05 12.82 -21.56
C THR A 26 -12.56 12.15 -22.85
N VAL A 27 -12.95 12.70 -24.00
CA VAL A 27 -12.47 12.24 -25.34
C VAL A 27 -10.98 12.55 -25.57
N SER A 28 -10.41 13.53 -24.86
CA SER A 28 -8.98 13.85 -24.84
C SER A 28 -8.44 13.65 -23.43
N ALA A 29 -8.03 12.42 -23.11
CA ALA A 29 -7.62 12.04 -21.76
C ALA A 29 -6.53 12.95 -21.16
N PRO A 30 -6.63 13.30 -19.86
CA PRO A 30 -5.54 13.89 -19.11
C PRO A 30 -4.29 13.02 -19.23
N LYS A 31 -3.18 13.58 -19.69
CA LYS A 31 -1.91 12.84 -19.74
C LYS A 31 -1.23 12.91 -18.38
N LEU A 32 -0.85 11.75 -17.84
CA LEU A 32 0.14 11.69 -16.78
C LEU A 32 1.46 12.23 -17.33
N SER A 33 1.95 13.33 -16.76
CA SER A 33 3.16 14.02 -17.24
C SER A 33 4.42 13.16 -17.04
N ASP A 34 4.51 12.46 -15.92
CA ASP A 34 5.74 11.78 -15.46
C ASP A 34 5.53 10.28 -15.18
N LEU A 35 4.94 9.58 -16.15
CA LEU A 35 4.67 8.14 -16.07
C LEU A 35 5.92 7.29 -15.79
N SER A 36 7.06 7.64 -16.39
CA SER A 36 8.32 6.90 -16.20
C SER A 36 8.81 7.00 -14.76
N THR A 37 8.83 8.21 -14.20
CA THR A 37 9.27 8.47 -12.81
C THR A 37 8.31 7.83 -11.81
N LEU A 38 7.00 7.90 -12.04
CA LEU A 38 6.00 7.22 -11.22
C LEU A 38 6.20 5.70 -11.23
N ARG A 39 6.38 5.13 -12.42
CA ARG A 39 6.63 3.69 -12.61
C ARG A 39 7.91 3.26 -11.89
N GLU A 40 9.01 3.99 -12.07
CA GLU A 40 10.29 3.70 -11.41
C GLU A 40 10.16 3.77 -9.88
N ASN A 41 9.48 4.79 -9.34
CA ASN A 41 9.27 4.91 -7.90
C ASN A 41 8.44 3.75 -7.34
N MET A 42 7.34 3.37 -8.01
CA MET A 42 6.53 2.22 -7.60
C MET A 42 7.31 0.91 -7.65
N LEU A 43 8.10 0.69 -8.70
CA LEU A 43 8.95 -0.50 -8.81
C LEU A 43 10.03 -0.55 -7.73
N ARG A 44 10.63 0.60 -7.39
CA ARG A 44 11.59 0.69 -6.29
C ARG A 44 10.94 0.30 -4.96
N LEU A 45 9.77 0.87 -4.64
CA LEU A 45 9.05 0.56 -3.40
C LEU A 45 8.63 -0.92 -3.32
N LEU A 46 8.17 -1.51 -4.43
CA LEU A 46 7.85 -2.94 -4.46
C LEU A 46 9.11 -3.82 -4.38
N GLY A 47 10.22 -3.39 -4.97
CA GLY A 47 11.52 -4.05 -4.81
C GLY A 47 11.97 -4.09 -3.36
N GLU A 48 11.88 -2.95 -2.66
CA GLU A 48 12.15 -2.84 -1.23
C GLU A 48 11.23 -3.75 -0.40
N ALA A 49 9.93 -3.79 -0.73
CA ALA A 49 8.99 -4.70 -0.09
C ALA A 49 9.36 -6.18 -0.30
N SER A 50 9.76 -6.56 -1.52
CA SER A 50 10.19 -7.92 -1.83
C SER A 50 11.46 -8.34 -1.08
N ASP A 51 12.45 -7.45 -0.96
CA ASP A 51 13.68 -7.71 -0.20
C ASP A 51 13.38 -7.89 1.30
N LEU A 52 12.45 -7.07 1.83
CA LEU A 52 11.93 -7.22 3.18
C LEU A 52 11.15 -8.54 3.35
N GLU A 53 10.36 -8.98 2.36
CA GLU A 53 9.65 -10.27 2.42
C GLU A 53 10.61 -11.46 2.48
N ILE A 54 11.73 -11.41 1.76
CA ILE A 54 12.80 -12.41 1.85
C ILE A 54 13.38 -12.41 3.26
N THR A 55 13.68 -11.22 3.81
CA THR A 55 14.21 -11.06 5.17
C THR A 55 13.23 -11.60 6.22
N ALA A 56 11.95 -11.23 6.12
CA ALA A 56 10.87 -11.70 6.98
C ALA A 56 10.72 -13.23 6.92
N SER A 57 10.88 -13.84 5.73
CA SER A 57 10.84 -15.29 5.56
C SER A 57 12.02 -15.96 6.27
N GLY A 58 13.22 -15.38 6.18
CA GLY A 58 14.39 -15.84 6.94
C GLY A 58 14.19 -15.74 8.46
N LEU A 59 13.63 -14.62 8.94
CA LEU A 59 13.31 -14.41 10.36
C LEU A 59 12.24 -15.39 10.86
N ARG A 60 11.22 -15.73 10.05
CA ARG A 60 10.22 -16.76 10.39
C ARG A 60 10.86 -18.14 10.57
N LEU A 61 11.70 -18.56 9.64
CA LEU A 61 12.42 -19.84 9.75
C LEU A 61 13.32 -19.87 10.99
N ARG A 62 14.02 -18.78 11.28
CA ARG A 62 14.85 -18.65 12.48
C ARG A 62 14.00 -18.76 13.75
N LEU A 63 12.85 -18.07 13.78
CA LEU A 63 11.93 -18.13 14.92
C LEU A 63 11.37 -19.54 15.14
N ASP A 64 11.11 -20.30 14.08
CA ASP A 64 10.66 -21.69 14.19
C ASP A 64 11.74 -22.57 14.86
N ILE A 65 13.01 -22.40 14.48
CA ILE A 65 14.15 -23.09 15.10
C ILE A 65 14.26 -22.71 16.58
N GLU A 66 14.18 -21.42 16.89
CA GLU A 66 14.27 -20.89 18.26
C GLU A 66 13.11 -21.41 19.13
N ASN A 67 11.90 -21.48 18.59
CA ASN A 67 10.74 -22.05 19.30
C ASN A 67 10.89 -23.55 19.56
N GLU A 68 11.48 -24.30 18.63
CA GLU A 68 11.74 -25.73 18.83
C GLU A 68 12.80 -25.95 19.92
N GLN A 69 13.84 -25.11 19.97
CA GLN A 69 14.81 -25.12 21.06
C GLN A 69 14.15 -24.83 22.42
N ILE A 70 13.27 -23.83 22.49
CA ILE A 70 12.50 -23.51 23.70
C ILE A 70 11.68 -24.72 24.16
N ARG A 71 10.96 -25.39 23.25
CA ARG A 71 10.17 -26.60 23.58
C ARG A 71 11.05 -27.73 24.11
N SER A 72 12.21 -27.94 23.51
CA SER A 72 13.18 -28.95 23.98
C SER A 72 13.67 -28.63 25.39
N LEU A 73 14.01 -27.38 25.68
CA LEU A 73 14.43 -26.93 27.01
C LEU A 73 13.30 -27.02 28.04
N GLU A 74 12.07 -26.67 27.68
CA GLU A 74 10.89 -26.85 28.55
C GLU A 74 10.66 -28.33 28.89
N TYR A 75 10.83 -29.23 27.91
CA TYR A 75 10.73 -30.67 28.14
C TYR A 75 11.84 -31.19 29.06
N GLN A 76 13.08 -30.77 28.84
CA GLN A 76 14.21 -31.11 29.71
C GLN A 76 13.99 -30.60 31.14
N LEU A 77 13.53 -29.36 31.28
CA LEU A 77 13.22 -28.76 32.58
C LEU A 77 12.14 -29.56 33.32
N GLY A 78 11.07 -29.95 32.63
CA GLY A 78 10.01 -30.79 33.20
C GLY A 78 10.52 -32.16 33.65
N ASN A 79 11.45 -32.77 32.90
CA ASN A 79 12.06 -34.04 33.29
C ASN A 79 12.97 -33.90 34.51
N LEU A 80 13.78 -32.84 34.58
CA LEU A 80 14.63 -32.56 35.73
C LEU A 80 13.77 -32.33 36.99
N GLN A 81 12.68 -31.59 36.89
CA GLN A 81 11.75 -31.37 38.00
C GLN A 81 11.15 -32.69 38.51
N LYS A 82 10.76 -33.60 37.62
CA LYS A 82 10.28 -34.95 38.01
C LYS A 82 11.37 -35.74 38.74
N LEU A 83 12.59 -35.76 38.22
CA LEU A 83 13.72 -36.44 38.88
C LEU A 83 14.01 -35.87 40.28
N VAL A 84 13.88 -34.56 40.46
CA VAL A 84 14.00 -33.92 41.78
C VAL A 84 12.90 -34.39 42.73
N GLU A 85 11.64 -34.43 42.27
CA GLU A 85 10.53 -34.88 43.11
C GLU A 85 10.62 -36.38 43.45
N GLU A 86 11.07 -37.21 42.50
CA GLU A 86 11.38 -38.62 42.74
C GLU A 86 12.48 -38.79 43.78
N GLY A 87 13.59 -38.04 43.66
CA GLY A 87 14.68 -38.06 44.64
C GLY A 87 14.21 -37.68 46.04
N LYS A 88 13.37 -36.63 46.15
CA LYS A 88 12.72 -36.24 47.42
C LYS A 88 11.80 -37.33 47.96
N ALA A 89 11.10 -38.08 47.11
CA ALA A 89 10.25 -39.18 47.53
C ALA A 89 11.08 -40.34 48.10
N CYS A 90 12.15 -40.75 47.42
CA CYS A 90 13.08 -41.79 47.90
C CYS A 90 13.73 -41.42 49.25
N LEU A 91 14.15 -40.16 49.41
CA LEU A 91 14.69 -39.67 50.68
C LEU A 91 13.67 -39.74 51.82
N ARG A 92 12.38 -39.51 51.53
CA ARG A 92 11.30 -39.61 52.52
C ARG A 92 10.96 -41.06 52.87
N SER A 93 11.07 -42.00 51.92
CA SER A 93 10.82 -43.42 52.15
C SER A 93 12.01 -44.17 52.74
N GLY A 94 13.21 -43.57 52.75
CA GLY A 94 14.45 -44.22 53.17
C GLY A 94 15.04 -45.16 52.09
N GLU A 95 14.56 -45.07 50.86
CA GLU A 95 15.07 -45.81 49.72
C GLU A 95 16.35 -45.15 49.14
N PRO A 96 17.24 -45.94 48.52
CA PRO A 96 18.42 -45.37 47.86
C PRO A 96 18.01 -44.45 46.70
N VAL A 97 18.56 -43.23 46.70
CA VAL A 97 18.32 -42.24 45.63
C VAL A 97 19.17 -42.59 44.42
N ARG A 98 18.54 -42.60 43.24
CA ARG A 98 19.26 -42.82 41.98
C ARG A 98 20.22 -41.66 41.67
N PRO A 99 21.38 -41.90 41.04
CA PRO A 99 22.34 -40.85 40.70
C PRO A 99 21.73 -39.67 39.92
N GLU A 100 20.83 -39.95 38.99
CA GLU A 100 20.18 -38.95 38.14
C GLU A 100 19.31 -37.99 38.96
N CYS A 101 18.62 -38.50 39.98
CA CYS A 101 17.84 -37.71 40.93
C CYS A 101 18.74 -36.84 41.83
N GLY A 102 19.94 -37.31 42.16
CA GLY A 102 20.93 -36.55 42.91
C GLY A 102 21.58 -35.43 42.10
N MET A 103 21.74 -35.60 40.79
CA MET A 103 22.32 -34.59 39.89
C MET A 103 21.30 -33.54 39.41
N ALA A 104 20.02 -33.91 39.29
CA ALA A 104 18.99 -33.03 38.74
C ALA A 104 18.90 -31.63 39.40
N PRO A 105 19.02 -31.46 40.73
CA PRO A 105 19.00 -30.13 41.35
C PRO A 105 20.13 -29.21 40.89
N ALA A 106 21.30 -29.74 40.55
CA ALA A 106 22.45 -28.96 40.10
C ALA A 106 22.29 -28.49 38.65
N LEU A 107 21.63 -29.30 37.81
CA LEU A 107 21.39 -29.00 36.39
C LEU A 107 20.18 -28.08 36.17
N LEU A 108 19.24 -28.03 37.12
CA LEU A 108 18.04 -27.20 37.01
C LEU A 108 18.32 -25.71 36.72
N PRO A 109 19.21 -25.02 37.46
CA PRO A 109 19.54 -23.63 37.19
C PRO A 109 20.14 -23.40 35.80
N GLU A 110 20.96 -24.34 35.32
CA GLU A 110 21.60 -24.24 34.00
C GLU A 110 20.54 -24.27 32.88
N VAL A 111 19.66 -25.27 32.91
CA VAL A 111 18.57 -25.39 31.92
C VAL A 111 17.57 -24.23 32.03
N GLN A 112 17.30 -23.72 33.23
CA GLN A 112 16.46 -22.54 33.42
C GLN A 112 17.07 -21.29 32.79
N ASN A 113 18.38 -21.06 33.00
CA ASN A 113 19.07 -19.92 32.43
C ASN A 113 19.12 -20.00 30.90
N GLU A 114 19.38 -21.18 30.34
CA GLU A 114 19.35 -21.40 28.88
C GLU A 114 17.95 -21.18 28.30
N LEU A 115 16.90 -21.65 28.99
CA LEU A 115 15.51 -21.42 28.56
C LEU A 115 15.18 -19.92 28.51
N VAL A 116 15.57 -19.16 29.55
CA VAL A 116 15.36 -17.70 29.58
C VAL A 116 16.13 -17.02 28.45
N ALA A 117 17.39 -17.41 28.21
CA ALA A 117 18.19 -16.87 27.12
C ALA A 117 17.55 -17.17 25.74
N ALA A 118 17.11 -18.41 25.51
CA ALA A 118 16.43 -18.79 24.27
C ALA A 118 15.12 -18.01 24.07
N GLN A 119 14.33 -17.80 25.12
CA GLN A 119 13.12 -17.00 25.09
C GLN A 119 13.40 -15.52 24.75
N GLN A 120 14.48 -14.96 25.28
CA GLN A 120 14.90 -13.58 24.97
C GLN A 120 15.31 -13.42 23.50
N VAL A 121 16.06 -14.39 22.96
CA VAL A 121 16.43 -14.41 21.54
C VAL A 121 15.17 -14.50 20.66
N ALA A 122 14.26 -15.43 20.96
CA ALA A 122 13.00 -15.56 20.22
C ALA A 122 12.13 -14.29 20.29
N ALA A 123 12.12 -13.60 21.43
CA ALA A 123 11.43 -12.32 21.58
C ALA A 123 12.06 -11.22 20.70
N ALA A 124 13.39 -11.16 20.63
CA ALA A 124 14.09 -10.22 19.75
C ALA A 124 13.78 -10.51 18.27
N THR A 125 13.86 -11.77 17.85
CA THR A 125 13.52 -12.19 16.47
C THR A 125 12.07 -11.84 16.12
N ARG A 126 11.12 -12.01 17.04
CA ARG A 126 9.71 -11.60 16.85
C ARG A 126 9.58 -10.08 16.67
N SER A 127 10.31 -9.30 17.45
CA SER A 127 10.31 -7.84 17.34
C SER A 127 10.81 -7.40 15.97
N GLU A 128 11.95 -7.95 15.52
CA GLU A 128 12.52 -7.70 14.20
C GLU A 128 11.56 -8.09 13.07
N LEU A 129 10.91 -9.26 13.19
CA LEU A 129 9.91 -9.71 12.23
C LEU A 129 8.72 -8.75 12.14
N SER A 130 8.24 -8.23 13.27
CA SER A 130 7.13 -7.26 13.27
C SER A 130 7.54 -5.92 12.63
N ALA A 131 8.78 -5.47 12.87
CA ALA A 131 9.30 -4.24 12.26
C ALA A 131 9.42 -4.40 10.74
N CYS A 132 9.91 -5.56 10.28
CA CYS A 132 9.99 -5.89 8.87
C CYS A 132 8.60 -5.93 8.21
N GLN A 133 7.62 -6.55 8.86
CA GLN A 133 6.22 -6.58 8.39
C GLN A 133 5.64 -5.16 8.28
N HIS A 134 5.87 -4.31 9.28
CA HIS A 134 5.41 -2.94 9.24
C HIS A 134 6.03 -2.15 8.07
N GLN A 135 7.31 -2.36 7.78
CA GLN A 135 7.98 -1.73 6.65
C GLN A 135 7.43 -2.22 5.29
N ILE A 136 7.12 -3.50 5.16
CA ILE A 136 6.44 -4.06 3.97
C ILE A 136 5.10 -3.37 3.75
N ASP A 137 4.29 -3.26 4.79
CA ASP A 137 2.98 -2.60 4.74
C ASP A 137 3.11 -1.13 4.34
N LEU A 138 4.11 -0.43 4.87
CA LEU A 138 4.40 0.96 4.51
C LEU A 138 4.80 1.11 3.04
N CYS A 139 5.67 0.24 2.51
CA CYS A 139 6.03 0.26 1.09
C CYS A 139 4.80 0.04 0.19
N ASN A 140 3.98 -0.95 0.51
CA ASN A 140 2.75 -1.25 -0.24
C ASN A 140 1.72 -0.10 -0.17
N ALA A 141 1.58 0.53 1.00
CA ALA A 141 0.73 1.70 1.18
C ALA A 141 1.26 2.91 0.38
N ASN A 142 2.58 3.10 0.32
CA ASN A 142 3.21 4.18 -0.44
C ASN A 142 3.05 4.00 -1.96
N VAL A 143 3.09 2.77 -2.47
CA VAL A 143 2.77 2.47 -3.88
C VAL A 143 1.33 2.87 -4.18
N SER A 144 0.38 2.47 -3.33
CA SER A 144 -1.03 2.82 -3.47
C SER A 144 -1.25 4.33 -3.43
N ARG A 145 -0.57 5.03 -2.50
CA ARG A 145 -0.65 6.49 -2.37
C ARG A 145 -0.08 7.20 -3.60
N ALA A 146 1.07 6.76 -4.10
CA ALA A 146 1.68 7.33 -5.30
C ALA A 146 0.76 7.20 -6.52
N ALA A 147 0.05 6.07 -6.65
CA ALA A 147 -0.95 5.86 -7.70
C ALA A 147 -2.12 6.86 -7.59
N GLU A 148 -2.64 7.03 -6.37
CA GLU A 148 -3.77 7.94 -6.12
C GLU A 148 -3.38 9.41 -6.31
N GLU A 149 -2.22 9.84 -5.80
CA GLU A 149 -1.69 11.19 -6.00
C GLU A 149 -1.48 11.50 -7.48
N ALA A 150 -0.96 10.56 -8.26
CA ALA A 150 -0.78 10.72 -9.69
C ALA A 150 -2.13 10.87 -10.43
N TYR A 151 -3.13 10.07 -10.07
CA TYR A 151 -4.48 10.21 -10.62
C TYR A 151 -5.10 11.56 -10.29
N LEU A 152 -5.06 11.98 -9.03
CA LEU A 152 -5.61 13.25 -8.57
C LEU A 152 -4.93 14.44 -9.24
N SER A 153 -3.59 14.40 -9.36
CA SER A 153 -2.81 15.43 -10.03
C SER A 153 -3.22 15.58 -11.51
N ALA A 154 -3.29 14.46 -12.24
CA ALA A 154 -3.73 14.46 -13.64
C ALA A 154 -5.17 14.96 -13.79
N HIS A 155 -6.07 14.56 -12.88
CA HIS A 155 -7.45 15.02 -12.87
C HIS A 155 -7.57 16.53 -12.62
N LEU A 156 -6.84 17.07 -11.64
CA LEU A 156 -6.84 18.51 -11.33
C LEU A 156 -6.27 19.34 -12.47
N ALA A 157 -5.19 18.88 -13.11
CA ALA A 157 -4.62 19.53 -14.29
C ALA A 157 -5.65 19.60 -15.43
N TYR A 158 -6.42 18.53 -15.65
CA TYR A 158 -7.48 18.52 -16.64
C TYR A 158 -8.63 19.47 -16.30
N VAL A 159 -9.17 19.43 -15.08
CA VAL A 159 -10.23 20.34 -14.64
C VAL A 159 -9.77 21.80 -14.77
N SER A 160 -8.53 22.10 -14.43
CA SER A 160 -7.95 23.44 -14.58
C SER A 160 -7.89 23.88 -16.04
N THR A 161 -7.60 22.96 -16.96
CA THR A 161 -7.56 23.22 -18.41
C THR A 161 -8.96 23.49 -18.95
N LEU A 162 -9.96 22.67 -18.60
CA LEU A 162 -11.37 22.90 -18.94
C LEU A 162 -11.88 24.25 -18.43
N LEU A 163 -11.54 24.60 -17.18
CA LEU A 163 -11.91 25.89 -16.60
C LEU A 163 -11.29 27.05 -17.38
N ARG A 164 -10.02 26.92 -17.79
CA ARG A 164 -9.37 27.93 -18.63
C ARG A 164 -10.05 28.05 -19.99
N GLU A 165 -10.28 26.94 -20.69
CA GLU A 165 -10.93 26.94 -22.01
C GLU A 165 -12.35 27.51 -21.95
N SER A 166 -13.12 27.18 -20.92
CA SER A 166 -14.47 27.73 -20.72
C SER A 166 -14.44 29.23 -20.40
N MET A 167 -13.46 29.72 -19.63
CA MET A 167 -13.25 31.15 -19.42
C MET A 167 -12.86 31.87 -20.72
N ASP A 168 -11.98 31.27 -21.52
CA ASP A 168 -11.56 31.83 -22.82
C ASP A 168 -12.74 31.90 -23.79
N LEU A 169 -13.57 30.85 -23.86
CA LEU A 169 -14.81 30.83 -24.65
C LEU A 169 -15.81 31.90 -24.17
N ALA A 170 -16.00 32.03 -22.84
CA ALA A 170 -16.87 33.06 -22.28
C ALA A 170 -16.36 34.48 -22.61
N ALA A 171 -15.05 34.71 -22.53
CA ALA A 171 -14.42 35.98 -22.90
C ALA A 171 -14.60 36.27 -24.41
N MET A 172 -14.39 35.28 -25.28
CA MET A 172 -14.63 35.40 -26.72
C MET A 172 -16.11 35.70 -27.04
N ALA A 173 -17.05 35.16 -26.26
CA ALA A 173 -18.47 35.46 -26.35
C ALA A 173 -18.87 36.81 -25.74
N GLY A 174 -17.90 37.64 -25.30
CA GLY A 174 -18.15 38.97 -24.74
C GLY A 174 -18.77 38.95 -23.34
N ALA A 175 -18.68 37.83 -22.62
CA ALA A 175 -19.20 37.72 -21.25
C ALA A 175 -18.28 38.45 -20.27
N LYS A 176 -18.85 39.33 -19.43
CA LYS A 176 -18.14 39.91 -18.27
C LYS A 176 -18.15 38.91 -17.13
N VAL A 177 -16.99 38.33 -16.80
CA VAL A 177 -16.83 37.44 -15.65
C VAL A 177 -16.58 38.29 -14.40
N ASN A 178 -17.61 38.52 -13.59
CA ASN A 178 -17.44 39.15 -12.27
C ASN A 178 -17.07 38.08 -11.24
N SER A 179 -15.94 38.30 -10.55
CA SER A 179 -15.41 37.43 -9.51
C SER A 179 -16.39 37.32 -8.33
N GLY A 180 -17.25 36.30 -8.32
CA GLY A 180 -18.14 36.02 -7.20
C GLY A 180 -19.33 35.09 -7.51
N ALA A 181 -19.82 35.09 -8.74
CA ALA A 181 -20.77 34.12 -9.26
C ALA A 181 -20.79 34.30 -10.78
N ALA A 182 -20.56 33.24 -11.54
CA ALA A 182 -20.53 33.32 -13.00
C ALA A 182 -21.94 33.54 -13.58
N THR A 183 -22.44 34.77 -13.56
CA THR A 183 -23.55 35.19 -14.43
C THR A 183 -23.00 35.61 -15.77
N VAL A 184 -23.10 34.72 -16.76
CA VAL A 184 -22.76 35.01 -18.16
C VAL A 184 -23.84 35.90 -18.76
N THR A 185 -23.66 37.22 -18.69
CA THR A 185 -24.44 38.15 -19.51
C THR A 185 -23.75 38.32 -20.85
N LEU A 186 -24.29 37.67 -21.90
CA LEU A 186 -23.91 37.90 -23.30
C LEU A 186 -24.15 39.38 -23.64
N ASP A 187 -23.17 40.03 -24.28
CA ASP A 187 -23.32 41.38 -24.79
C ASP A 187 -24.52 41.42 -25.76
N ARG A 188 -25.43 42.38 -25.54
CA ARG A 188 -26.67 42.55 -26.32
C ARG A 188 -26.40 42.60 -27.83
N ARG A 189 -25.21 43.09 -28.25
CA ARG A 189 -24.82 43.14 -29.66
C ARG A 189 -24.49 41.76 -30.24
N LEU A 190 -23.89 40.86 -29.45
CA LEU A 190 -23.63 39.48 -29.85
C LEU A 190 -24.92 38.65 -29.88
N GLY A 191 -25.83 38.87 -28.93
CA GLY A 191 -27.19 38.30 -28.99
C GLY A 191 -27.93 38.69 -30.28
N LEU A 192 -27.87 39.97 -30.66
CA LEU A 192 -28.45 40.46 -31.93
C LEU A 192 -27.74 39.86 -33.16
N LEU A 193 -26.43 39.66 -33.14
CA LEU A 193 -25.69 39.05 -34.25
C LEU A 193 -26.08 37.59 -34.47
N PHE A 194 -26.18 36.78 -33.41
CA PHE A 194 -26.62 35.38 -33.52
C PHE A 194 -28.09 35.26 -33.95
N GLN A 195 -28.96 36.15 -33.44
CA GLN A 195 -30.36 36.21 -33.84
C GLN A 195 -30.51 36.58 -35.33
N ASN A 196 -29.70 37.54 -35.81
CA ASN A 196 -29.65 37.90 -37.22
C ASN A 196 -29.06 36.78 -38.09
N GLN A 197 -28.09 36.01 -37.59
CA GLN A 197 -27.54 34.86 -38.31
C GLN A 197 -28.58 33.74 -38.47
N GLY A 198 -29.38 33.48 -37.42
CA GLY A 198 -30.53 32.58 -37.48
C GLY A 198 -31.60 33.05 -38.48
N MET A 199 -31.90 34.34 -38.51
CA MET A 199 -32.82 34.93 -39.49
C MET A 199 -32.29 34.84 -40.93
N VAL A 200 -30.99 35.06 -41.16
CA VAL A 200 -30.37 34.94 -42.49
C VAL A 200 -30.38 33.49 -42.97
N MET A 201 -30.18 32.52 -42.09
CA MET A 201 -30.31 31.10 -42.41
C MET A 201 -31.76 30.70 -42.72
N ALA A 202 -32.73 31.21 -41.96
CA ALA A 202 -34.15 31.01 -42.24
C ALA A 202 -34.57 31.61 -43.59
N LEU A 203 -34.06 32.79 -43.95
CA LEU A 203 -34.27 33.42 -45.26
C LEU A 203 -33.60 32.63 -46.40
N LYS A 204 -32.41 32.06 -46.18
CA LYS A 204 -31.74 31.18 -47.16
C LYS A 204 -32.51 29.88 -47.39
N ASN A 205 -33.16 29.35 -46.35
CA ASN A 205 -33.95 28.12 -46.43
C ASN A 205 -35.40 28.37 -46.90
N TYR A 206 -35.81 29.63 -47.04
CA TYR A 206 -37.11 29.99 -47.58
C TYR A 206 -37.11 29.82 -49.11
N GLN A 207 -37.34 28.59 -49.56
CA GLN A 207 -37.72 28.32 -50.95
C GLN A 207 -39.18 28.76 -51.10
N GLY A 208 -39.39 29.99 -51.58
CA GLY A 208 -40.71 30.61 -51.68
C GLY A 208 -41.75 29.67 -52.28
N GLU A 209 -42.91 29.57 -51.62
CA GLU A 209 -44.11 28.98 -52.21
C GLU A 209 -44.44 29.74 -53.49
N ARG A 210 -44.05 29.17 -54.64
CA ARG A 210 -44.57 29.59 -55.94
C ARG A 210 -46.01 29.11 -56.04
N ARG A 211 -46.96 30.03 -55.84
CA ARG A 211 -48.31 29.90 -56.40
C ARG A 211 -48.28 30.06 -57.91
#